data_AF-A0AAD2JJY6-F1
#
_entry.id   AF-A0AAD2JJY6-F1
#
_cell.length_a   1.000
_cell.length_b   1.000
_cell.length_c   1.000
_cell.angle_alpha   90.00
_cell.angle_beta   90.00
_cell.angle_gamma   90.00
#
_symmetry.space_group_name_H-M   'P 1'
#
loop_
_entity.id
_entity.type
_entity.pdbx_description
1 polymer ?
#
loop_
_entity_poly.entity_id
_entity_poly.type
_entity_poly.pdbx_seq_one_letter_code
_entity_poly.pdbx_strand_id
1 'polypeptide(L)'
;MKNQRLLLINISLLLLLIDSNAFNPQNLNDRQSSNAANTAKNAQAGQYPSSSTFRTEKLLSSEPVEATPITRRRWTQDFLIGGGLAALLGGSTTIAEPASAACLPGDLSKECIGVYKVPIDDGILPFVGTPEKLKLYAPDLNYIPPIKAPINAKRALELLDTQQLAAEDIQQVVMSGKLEEAGIKVLGLLPVVQSSGKFLVDKIEYGLLTPNSTTIDDLKISKLKSDLDLALGMWGECDMVIGQGLRGQLGVTTVAQLQILSSIKDAIVAYDDFLVNARLLSKEAKIV
;
A
#
# COMPACT_ATOMS: atom_id res chain seq x y z
N MET A 1 29.57 40.46 9.10
CA MET A 1 28.89 39.16 8.94
C MET A 1 28.18 38.61 10.20
N LYS A 2 28.00 39.38 11.29
CA LYS A 2 27.29 38.89 12.50
C LYS A 2 25.76 39.12 12.52
N ASN A 3 25.22 39.95 11.61
CA ASN A 3 23.80 40.32 11.62
C ASN A 3 22.88 39.45 10.73
N GLN A 4 23.42 38.55 9.91
CA GLN A 4 22.59 37.66 9.07
C GLN A 4 22.08 36.40 9.80
N ARG A 5 22.70 36.02 10.93
CA ARG A 5 22.26 34.83 11.70
C ARG A 5 21.05 35.10 12.60
N LEU A 6 20.79 36.34 12.99
CA LEU A 6 19.63 36.68 13.81
C LEU A 6 18.31 36.67 13.02
N LEU A 7 18.36 36.89 11.71
CA LEU A 7 17.14 36.98 10.88
C LEU A 7 16.54 35.58 10.58
N LEU A 8 17.39 34.54 10.50
CA LEU A 8 16.94 33.17 10.22
C LEU A 8 16.24 32.52 11.42
N ILE A 9 16.62 32.89 12.65
CA ILE A 9 16.00 32.32 13.87
C ILE A 9 14.56 32.84 14.06
N ASN A 10 14.28 34.09 13.68
CA ASN A 10 12.93 34.64 13.82
C ASN A 10 11.93 34.10 12.79
N ILE A 11 12.37 33.67 11.61
CA ILE A 11 11.45 33.11 10.59
C ILE A 11 11.01 31.69 10.97
N SER A 12 11.90 30.87 11.55
CA SER A 12 11.53 29.52 12.03
C SER A 12 10.57 29.56 13.22
N LEU A 13 10.64 30.58 14.09
CA LEU A 13 9.70 30.72 15.21
C LEU A 13 8.31 31.19 14.74
N LEU A 14 8.25 31.96 13.64
CA LEU A 14 6.98 32.43 13.08
C LEU A 14 6.19 31.33 12.36
N LEU A 15 6.87 30.34 11.78
CA LEU A 15 6.21 29.21 11.11
C LEU A 15 5.58 28.21 12.10
N LEU A 16 6.12 28.09 13.32
CA LEU A 16 5.54 27.22 14.35
C LEU A 16 4.26 27.80 15.01
N LEU A 17 4.00 29.09 14.85
CA LEU A 17 2.82 29.74 15.45
C LEU A 17 1.58 29.74 14.54
N ILE A 18 1.71 29.37 13.26
CA ILE A 18 0.58 29.36 12.31
C ILE A 18 -0.22 28.03 12.40
N ASP A 19 0.38 26.93 12.86
CA ASP A 19 -0.30 25.62 12.94
C ASP A 19 -1.18 25.42 14.20
N SER A 20 -1.21 26.36 15.15
CA SER A 20 -1.92 26.17 16.43
C SER A 20 -3.39 26.63 16.46
N ASN A 21 -3.96 27.13 15.36
CA ASN A 21 -5.30 27.73 15.34
C ASN A 21 -6.40 26.94 14.61
N ALA A 22 -6.19 25.66 14.27
CA ALA A 22 -7.14 24.89 13.45
C ALA A 22 -7.76 23.64 14.11
N PHE A 23 -7.87 23.58 15.45
CA PHE A 23 -8.57 22.47 16.10
C PHE A 23 -9.69 22.97 17.01
N ASN A 24 -10.93 22.95 16.48
CA ASN A 24 -12.16 23.17 17.25
C ASN A 24 -12.81 21.80 17.56
N PRO A 25 -12.73 21.30 18.81
CA PRO A 25 -13.20 19.96 19.17
C PRO A 25 -14.72 19.82 19.32
N GLN A 26 -15.54 20.84 19.02
CA GLN A 26 -16.98 20.79 19.29
C GLN A 26 -17.83 20.01 18.27
N ASN A 27 -17.28 19.50 17.16
CA ASN A 27 -18.07 18.92 16.07
C ASN A 27 -18.02 17.37 15.98
N LEU A 28 -17.53 16.69 17.02
CA LEU A 28 -17.37 15.22 17.04
C LEU A 28 -18.54 14.47 17.71
N ASN A 29 -19.37 15.14 18.51
CA ASN A 29 -20.49 14.47 19.21
C ASN A 29 -21.75 14.31 18.34
N ASP A 30 -21.98 15.19 17.36
CA ASP A 30 -23.20 15.12 16.53
C ASP A 30 -23.14 14.03 15.45
N ARG A 31 -21.94 13.56 15.07
CA ARG A 31 -21.76 12.48 14.07
C ARG A 31 -21.81 11.07 14.64
N GLN A 32 -21.64 10.89 15.96
CA GLN A 32 -21.74 9.55 16.57
C GLN A 32 -23.19 9.13 16.86
N SER A 33 -24.11 10.09 17.04
CA SER A 33 -25.51 9.77 17.32
C SER A 33 -26.34 9.39 16.07
N SER A 34 -25.89 9.73 14.86
CA SER A 34 -26.60 9.40 13.61
C SER A 34 -26.26 8.02 13.03
N ASN A 35 -25.14 7.41 13.44
CA ASN A 35 -24.70 6.11 12.90
C ASN A 35 -25.17 4.91 13.72
N ALA A 36 -25.58 5.10 14.97
CA ALA A 36 -26.15 4.03 15.79
C ALA A 36 -27.60 3.66 15.41
N ALA A 37 -28.33 4.55 14.75
CA ALA A 37 -29.74 4.32 14.36
C ALA A 37 -29.90 3.50 13.07
N ASN A 38 -28.86 3.41 12.23
CA ASN A 38 -28.95 2.73 10.92
C ASN A 38 -28.46 1.27 10.95
N THR A 39 -27.74 0.86 11.99
CA THR A 39 -27.24 -0.54 12.12
C THR A 39 -28.28 -1.50 12.72
N ALA A 40 -29.37 -0.98 13.31
CA ALA A 40 -30.43 -1.81 13.90
C ALA A 40 -31.51 -2.30 12.91
N LYS A 41 -31.48 -1.88 11.63
CA LYS A 41 -32.51 -2.24 10.64
C LYS A 41 -32.14 -3.34 9.64
N ASN A 42 -30.90 -3.83 9.62
CA ASN A 42 -30.45 -4.86 8.66
C ASN A 42 -30.12 -6.23 9.28
N ALA A 43 -30.54 -6.49 10.53
CA ALA A 43 -30.29 -7.77 11.23
C ALA A 43 -31.45 -8.79 11.16
N GLN A 44 -32.32 -8.70 10.15
CA GLN A 44 -33.43 -9.66 9.95
C GLN A 44 -33.54 -10.11 8.49
N ALA A 45 -32.58 -10.91 8.01
CA ALA A 45 -32.78 -11.87 6.91
C ALA A 45 -31.51 -12.71 6.73
N GLY A 46 -31.50 -13.94 7.24
CA GLY A 46 -30.37 -14.85 7.04
C GLY A 46 -30.39 -16.06 7.96
N GLN A 47 -31.44 -16.89 7.87
CA GLN A 47 -31.41 -18.25 8.39
C GLN A 47 -30.37 -19.06 7.61
N TYR A 48 -29.30 -19.49 8.27
CA TYR A 48 -28.46 -20.59 7.77
C TYR A 48 -28.92 -21.90 8.43
N PRO A 49 -29.26 -22.94 7.65
CA PRO A 49 -29.49 -24.26 8.21
C PRO A 49 -28.15 -24.91 8.57
N SER A 50 -28.08 -25.39 9.80
CA SER A 50 -27.09 -26.35 10.27
C SER A 50 -27.30 -27.71 9.60
N SER A 51 -26.26 -28.29 9.02
CA SER A 51 -26.21 -29.73 8.77
C SER A 51 -24.77 -30.26 8.74
N SER A 52 -24.51 -31.09 9.74
CA SER A 52 -23.54 -32.18 9.73
C SER A 52 -23.72 -33.08 8.50
N THR A 53 -22.64 -33.63 7.95
CA THR A 53 -22.33 -35.08 7.80
C THR A 53 -21.19 -35.23 6.78
N PHE A 54 -20.01 -35.65 7.25
CA PHE A 54 -18.91 -36.08 6.38
C PHE A 54 -19.26 -37.46 5.81
N ARG A 55 -19.44 -37.55 4.49
CA ARG A 55 -19.56 -38.82 3.76
C ARG A 55 -18.56 -38.82 2.61
N THR A 56 -17.58 -39.70 2.72
CA THR A 56 -16.58 -40.05 1.70
C THR A 56 -17.22 -40.78 0.52
N GLU A 57 -17.21 -40.14 -0.65
CA GLU A 57 -17.23 -40.72 -2.00
C GLU A 57 -16.60 -39.65 -2.93
N LYS A 58 -16.02 -39.90 -4.09
CA LYS A 58 -15.37 -41.01 -4.80
C LYS A 58 -14.82 -40.34 -6.07
N LEU A 59 -13.66 -40.76 -6.57
CA LEU A 59 -13.01 -40.19 -7.76
C LEU A 59 -13.99 -39.96 -8.92
N LEU A 60 -13.98 -38.74 -9.48
CA LEU A 60 -14.38 -38.49 -10.85
C LEU A 60 -13.46 -37.44 -11.48
N SER A 61 -12.98 -37.77 -12.67
CA SER A 61 -12.04 -37.04 -13.52
C SER A 61 -12.43 -35.59 -13.74
N SER A 62 -11.55 -34.66 -13.39
CA SER A 62 -11.66 -33.25 -13.78
C SER A 62 -11.07 -33.06 -15.18
N GLU A 63 -11.92 -32.64 -16.12
CA GLU A 63 -11.53 -32.09 -17.42
C GLU A 63 -10.71 -30.80 -17.23
N PRO A 64 -9.81 -30.45 -18.18
CA PRO A 64 -9.04 -29.21 -18.11
C PRO A 64 -9.96 -28.00 -18.24
N VAL A 65 -10.03 -27.19 -17.18
CA VAL A 65 -10.72 -25.90 -17.19
C VAL A 65 -9.98 -24.97 -18.14
N GLU A 66 -10.63 -24.65 -19.26
CA GLU A 66 -10.16 -23.68 -20.24
C GLU A 66 -10.08 -22.29 -19.56
N ALA A 67 -8.86 -21.80 -19.37
CA ALA A 67 -8.61 -20.52 -18.73
C ALA A 67 -9.23 -19.40 -19.57
N THR A 68 -10.28 -18.76 -19.04
CA THR A 68 -10.88 -17.58 -19.68
C THR A 68 -9.85 -16.45 -19.70
N PRO A 69 -9.71 -15.72 -20.82
CA PRO A 69 -8.81 -14.57 -20.89
C PRO A 69 -9.23 -13.52 -19.86
N ILE A 70 -8.27 -13.10 -19.03
CA ILE A 70 -8.43 -12.04 -18.03
C ILE A 70 -8.96 -10.80 -18.74
N THR A 71 -10.25 -10.53 -18.59
CA THR A 71 -10.91 -9.37 -19.18
C THR A 71 -10.51 -8.15 -18.36
N ARG A 72 -9.60 -7.37 -18.94
CA ARG A 72 -9.02 -6.12 -18.41
C ARG A 72 -10.15 -5.14 -18.06
N ARG A 73 -10.59 -5.09 -16.79
CA ARG A 73 -11.55 -4.08 -16.30
C ARG A 73 -10.88 -2.70 -16.38
N ARG A 74 -11.29 -1.94 -17.38
CA ARG A 74 -10.95 -0.54 -17.59
C ARG A 74 -11.62 0.27 -16.50
N TRP A 75 -10.89 0.61 -15.45
CA TRP A 75 -11.32 1.62 -14.48
C TRP A 75 -11.33 2.96 -15.21
N THR A 76 -12.49 3.37 -15.72
CA THR A 76 -12.71 4.72 -16.20
C THR A 76 -12.70 5.64 -14.98
N GLN A 77 -11.61 6.40 -14.83
CA GLN A 77 -11.55 7.54 -13.93
C GLN A 77 -12.54 8.59 -14.42
N ASP A 78 -13.72 8.62 -13.82
CA ASP A 78 -14.62 9.79 -13.86
C ASP A 78 -14.03 10.87 -12.95
N PHE A 79 -12.94 11.50 -13.41
CA PHE A 79 -12.50 12.77 -12.82
C PHE A 79 -13.36 13.86 -13.45
N LEU A 80 -14.45 14.20 -12.76
CA LEU A 80 -15.33 15.30 -13.13
C LEU A 80 -14.50 16.59 -13.28
N ILE A 81 -14.45 17.02 -14.53
CA ILE A 81 -13.94 18.28 -15.03
C ILE A 81 -14.70 19.41 -14.33
N GLY A 82 -14.12 19.94 -13.25
CA GLY A 82 -14.46 21.25 -12.73
C GLY A 82 -13.83 22.30 -13.63
N GLY A 83 -14.66 22.93 -14.48
CA GLY A 83 -14.24 23.83 -15.54
C GLY A 83 -13.45 25.05 -15.08
N GLY A 84 -12.37 25.33 -15.81
CA GLY A 84 -11.60 26.56 -15.71
C GLY A 84 -10.96 26.86 -17.07
N LEU A 85 -11.49 27.89 -17.72
CA LEU A 85 -11.13 28.41 -19.03
C LEU A 85 -9.63 28.79 -19.09
N ALA A 86 -8.79 28.02 -19.77
CA ALA A 86 -7.41 28.42 -20.10
C ALA A 86 -7.13 28.18 -21.59
N ALA A 87 -7.13 29.28 -22.32
CA ALA A 87 -6.95 29.37 -23.75
C ALA A 87 -5.47 29.28 -24.17
N LEU A 88 -5.23 28.59 -25.28
CA LEU A 88 -4.32 28.98 -26.37
C LEU A 88 -2.89 29.39 -25.99
N LEU A 89 -2.07 28.43 -25.57
CA LEU A 89 -0.64 28.45 -25.86
C LEU A 89 -0.24 27.07 -26.37
N GLY A 90 0.28 27.02 -27.61
CA GLY A 90 0.62 25.81 -28.36
C GLY A 90 1.77 25.02 -27.75
N GLY A 91 1.52 24.37 -26.61
CA GLY A 91 2.40 23.36 -26.04
C GLY A 91 2.27 22.08 -26.87
N SER A 92 3.40 21.58 -27.38
CA SER A 92 3.48 20.25 -27.98
C SER A 92 2.87 19.25 -27.02
N THR A 93 1.69 18.72 -27.36
CA THR A 93 1.12 17.56 -26.68
C THR A 93 2.00 16.38 -27.04
N THR A 94 3.03 16.11 -26.24
CA THR A 94 3.69 14.82 -26.24
C THR A 94 2.59 13.81 -25.93
N ILE A 95 2.13 13.09 -26.95
CA ILE A 95 1.16 12.02 -26.81
C ILE A 95 1.82 11.00 -25.88
N ALA A 96 1.41 10.98 -24.62
CA ALA A 96 1.92 10.03 -23.65
C ALA A 96 1.59 8.64 -24.18
N GLU A 97 2.63 7.86 -24.47
CA GLU A 97 2.47 6.50 -24.96
C GLU A 97 1.70 5.70 -23.89
N PRO A 98 0.60 5.01 -24.25
CA PRO A 98 -0.21 4.31 -23.27
C PRO A 98 0.65 3.20 -22.65
N ALA A 99 0.99 3.37 -21.37
CA ALA A 99 1.71 2.37 -20.57
C ALA A 99 0.89 1.08 -20.54
N SER A 100 1.18 0.17 -21.47
CA SER A 100 0.54 -1.14 -21.61
C SER A 100 1.34 -2.26 -20.93
N ALA A 101 2.29 -1.89 -20.07
CA ALA A 101 3.01 -2.84 -19.24
C ALA A 101 2.06 -3.37 -18.16
N ALA A 102 1.91 -4.69 -18.09
CA ALA A 102 1.57 -5.33 -16.83
C ALA A 102 2.88 -5.48 -16.05
N CYS A 103 2.83 -5.42 -14.72
CA CYS A 103 4.04 -5.56 -13.90
C CYS A 103 3.79 -6.55 -12.77
N LEU A 104 4.82 -7.36 -12.48
CA LEU A 104 4.83 -8.24 -11.33
C LEU A 104 5.37 -7.48 -10.10
N PRO A 105 4.93 -7.85 -8.88
CA PRO A 105 5.53 -7.33 -7.65
C PRO A 105 7.04 -7.57 -7.62
N GLY A 106 7.81 -6.50 -7.37
CA GLY A 106 9.28 -6.52 -7.40
C GLY A 106 9.92 -6.13 -8.72
N ASP A 107 9.13 -5.77 -9.75
CA ASP A 107 9.70 -5.22 -10.98
C ASP A 107 10.22 -3.82 -10.71
N LEU A 108 11.52 -3.61 -10.88
CA LEU A 108 12.18 -2.33 -10.70
C LEU A 108 12.30 -1.55 -12.01
N SER A 109 11.68 -2.05 -13.09
CA SER A 109 11.67 -1.38 -14.39
C SER A 109 10.86 -0.09 -14.32
N LYS A 110 11.34 0.93 -15.04
CA LYS A 110 10.77 2.29 -15.00
C LYS A 110 9.33 2.32 -15.51
N GLU A 111 8.99 1.42 -16.44
CA GLU A 111 7.65 1.30 -16.99
C GLU A 111 6.62 0.84 -15.94
N CYS A 112 7.07 0.27 -14.82
CA CYS A 112 6.20 -0.22 -13.75
C CYS A 112 5.81 0.83 -12.71
N ILE A 113 6.36 2.04 -12.78
CA ILE A 113 6.06 3.10 -11.83
C ILE A 113 4.61 3.59 -12.05
N GLY A 114 3.81 3.50 -10.99
CA GLY A 114 2.39 3.85 -11.00
C GLY A 114 1.55 3.07 -12.02
N VAL A 115 1.89 1.80 -12.21
CA VAL A 115 1.11 0.79 -12.95
C VAL A 115 0.53 -0.20 -11.95
N TYR A 116 -0.71 -0.67 -12.15
CA TYR A 116 -1.31 -1.68 -11.28
C TYR A 116 -0.52 -3.01 -11.34
N LYS A 117 -0.16 -3.54 -10.17
CA LYS A 117 0.54 -4.82 -10.05
C LYS A 117 -0.46 -5.94 -9.89
N VAL A 118 -0.26 -7.03 -10.62
CA VAL A 118 -1.10 -8.23 -10.48
C VAL A 118 -0.76 -8.88 -9.13
N PRO A 119 -1.73 -9.06 -8.21
CA PRO A 119 -1.48 -9.80 -6.98
C PRO A 119 -1.13 -11.25 -7.33
N ILE A 120 -0.03 -11.75 -6.77
CA ILE A 120 0.35 -13.16 -6.90
C ILE A 120 -0.41 -13.92 -5.81
N ASP A 121 -1.49 -14.58 -6.20
CA ASP A 121 -2.27 -15.48 -5.36
C ASP A 121 -1.96 -16.96 -5.69
N ASP A 122 -2.48 -17.88 -4.87
CA ASP A 122 -2.28 -19.32 -5.05
C ASP A 122 -2.83 -19.84 -6.39
N GLY A 123 -3.79 -19.12 -6.98
CA GLY A 123 -4.36 -19.44 -8.28
C GLY A 123 -3.42 -19.08 -9.44
N ILE A 124 -2.68 -17.98 -9.34
CA ILE A 124 -1.77 -17.50 -10.39
C ILE A 124 -0.37 -18.12 -10.26
N LEU A 125 0.07 -18.48 -9.06
CA LEU A 125 1.38 -19.09 -8.78
C LEU A 125 1.80 -20.21 -9.76
N PRO A 126 0.93 -21.16 -10.15
CA PRO A 126 1.29 -22.22 -11.10
C PRO A 126 1.70 -21.72 -12.48
N PHE A 127 1.26 -20.53 -12.88
CA PHE A 127 1.50 -19.91 -14.19
C PHE A 127 2.68 -18.95 -14.19
N VAL A 128 2.96 -18.28 -13.07
CA VAL A 128 4.04 -17.28 -12.95
C VAL A 128 5.28 -17.78 -12.20
N GLY A 129 5.24 -18.99 -11.64
CA GLY A 129 6.31 -19.49 -10.76
C GLY A 129 7.66 -19.76 -11.44
N THR A 130 7.68 -20.04 -12.74
CA THR A 130 8.92 -20.26 -13.51
C THR A 130 8.98 -19.36 -14.74
N PRO A 131 10.19 -18.96 -15.19
CA PRO A 131 10.33 -18.07 -16.34
C PRO A 131 9.77 -18.68 -17.64
N GLU A 132 9.81 -20.00 -17.81
CA GLU A 132 9.27 -20.68 -18.99
C GLU A 132 7.75 -20.59 -19.04
N LYS A 133 7.10 -20.80 -17.88
CA LYS A 133 5.64 -20.69 -17.78
C LYS A 133 5.18 -19.24 -17.94
N LEU A 134 5.86 -18.29 -17.29
CA LEU A 134 5.52 -16.88 -17.44
C LEU A 134 5.59 -16.45 -18.91
N LYS A 135 6.64 -16.85 -19.64
CA LYS A 135 6.76 -16.55 -21.07
C LYS A 135 5.65 -17.17 -21.92
N LEU A 136 5.11 -18.32 -21.53
CA LEU A 136 4.02 -18.97 -22.24
C LEU A 136 2.70 -18.19 -22.10
N TYR A 137 2.41 -17.65 -20.91
CA TYR A 137 1.16 -16.96 -20.61
C TYR A 137 1.22 -15.44 -20.87
N ALA A 138 2.39 -14.82 -20.67
CA ALA A 138 2.61 -13.39 -20.74
C ALA A 138 4.07 -13.10 -21.17
N PRO A 139 4.39 -13.19 -22.48
CA PRO A 139 5.75 -13.06 -22.99
C PRO A 139 6.36 -11.66 -22.76
N ASP A 140 5.53 -10.64 -22.58
CA ASP A 140 5.95 -9.26 -22.36
C ASP A 140 6.30 -8.99 -20.88
N LEU A 141 6.01 -9.93 -19.97
CA LEU A 141 6.34 -9.78 -18.55
C LEU A 141 7.76 -10.23 -18.25
N ASN A 142 8.49 -9.40 -17.53
CA ASN A 142 9.76 -9.79 -16.95
C ASN A 142 9.54 -10.79 -15.81
N TYR A 143 10.25 -11.90 -15.82
CA TYR A 143 10.24 -12.84 -14.70
C TYR A 143 11.00 -12.26 -13.52
N ILE A 144 10.39 -12.35 -12.34
CA ILE A 144 10.96 -11.85 -11.10
C ILE A 144 11.02 -12.99 -10.12
N PRO A 145 12.20 -13.32 -9.58
CA PRO A 145 12.32 -14.37 -8.61
C PRO A 145 11.51 -14.00 -7.36
N PRO A 146 10.73 -14.94 -6.78
CA PRO A 146 9.99 -14.68 -5.55
C PRO A 146 10.91 -14.20 -4.43
N ILE A 147 10.47 -13.17 -3.71
CA ILE A 147 11.19 -12.69 -2.53
C ILE A 147 11.14 -13.77 -1.47
N LYS A 148 12.31 -14.19 -1.00
CA LYS A 148 12.44 -15.17 0.07
C LYS A 148 11.91 -14.56 1.36
N ALA A 149 10.91 -15.22 1.96
CA ALA A 149 10.42 -14.85 3.27
C ALA A 149 11.55 -14.90 4.32
N PRO A 150 11.52 -14.03 5.34
CA PRO A 150 12.52 -14.05 6.39
C PRO A 150 12.49 -15.37 7.17
N ILE A 151 13.66 -15.77 7.69
CA ILE A 151 13.83 -17.07 8.38
C ILE A 151 13.19 -17.04 9.78
N ASN A 152 13.24 -15.90 10.45
CA ASN A 152 12.74 -15.71 11.81
C ASN A 152 12.18 -14.30 12.02
N ALA A 153 11.41 -14.11 13.10
CA ALA A 153 10.73 -12.85 13.39
C ALA A 153 11.70 -11.70 13.65
N LYS A 154 12.83 -11.98 14.31
CA LYS A 154 13.90 -11.00 14.51
C LYS A 154 14.43 -10.45 13.18
N ARG A 155 14.69 -11.33 12.22
CA ARG A 155 15.16 -10.93 10.88
C ARG A 155 14.08 -10.17 10.11
N ALA A 156 12.81 -10.54 10.27
CA ALA A 156 11.70 -9.81 9.69
C ALA A 156 11.65 -8.37 10.22
N LEU A 157 11.77 -8.17 11.54
CA LEU A 157 11.85 -6.85 12.15
C LEU A 157 13.08 -6.06 11.67
N GLU A 158 14.27 -6.67 11.63
CA GLU A 158 15.48 -5.99 11.10
C GLU A 158 15.30 -5.51 9.65
N LEU A 159 14.65 -6.32 8.81
CA LEU A 159 14.35 -5.94 7.43
C LEU A 159 13.37 -4.77 7.37
N LEU A 160 12.31 -4.82 8.19
CA LEU A 160 11.33 -3.75 8.30
C LEU A 160 11.94 -2.44 8.82
N ASP A 161 12.79 -2.50 9.84
CA ASP A 161 13.53 -1.34 10.36
C ASP A 161 14.44 -0.73 9.28
N THR A 162 15.06 -1.57 8.45
CA THR A 162 15.86 -1.11 7.31
C THR A 162 14.98 -0.42 6.25
N GLN A 163 13.77 -0.93 6.01
CA GLN A 163 12.82 -0.30 5.07
C GLN A 163 12.26 1.03 5.60
N GLN A 164 12.18 1.21 6.92
CA GLN A 164 11.81 2.50 7.53
C GLN A 164 12.81 3.60 7.12
N LEU A 165 14.11 3.31 7.19
CA LEU A 165 15.15 4.24 6.74
C LEU A 165 15.08 4.48 5.22
N ALA A 166 14.75 3.44 4.44
CA ALA A 166 14.55 3.56 3.00
C ALA A 166 13.35 4.45 2.65
N ALA A 167 12.29 4.44 3.47
CA ALA A 167 11.14 5.31 3.30
C ALA A 167 11.48 6.80 3.48
N GLU A 168 12.29 7.14 4.49
CA GLU A 168 12.80 8.50 4.67
C GLU A 168 13.71 8.94 3.51
N ASP A 169 14.55 8.03 3.01
CA ASP A 169 15.38 8.29 1.83
C ASP A 169 14.54 8.55 0.56
N ILE A 170 13.45 7.81 0.36
CA ILE A 170 12.50 8.07 -0.75
C ILE A 170 11.96 9.51 -0.66
N GLN A 171 11.60 9.99 0.53
CA GLN A 171 11.16 11.36 0.73
C GLN A 171 12.24 12.37 0.30
N GLN A 172 13.51 12.15 0.68
CA GLN A 172 14.62 13.01 0.28
C GLN A 172 14.85 13.01 -1.23
N VAL A 173 14.73 11.86 -1.88
CA VAL A 173 14.85 11.71 -3.34
C VAL A 173 13.73 12.50 -4.04
N VAL A 174 12.50 12.44 -3.55
CA VAL A 174 11.39 13.27 -4.06
C VAL A 174 11.65 14.75 -3.84
N MET A 175 12.14 15.17 -2.67
CA MET A 175 12.52 16.57 -2.40
C MET A 175 13.58 17.09 -3.37
N SER A 176 14.49 16.21 -3.83
CA SER A 176 15.50 16.54 -4.83
C SER A 176 14.96 16.63 -6.27
N GLY A 177 13.68 16.35 -6.50
CA GLY A 177 13.03 16.38 -7.81
C GLY A 177 13.26 15.12 -8.67
N LYS A 178 13.89 14.07 -8.13
CA LYS A 178 14.21 12.84 -8.84
C LYS A 178 13.08 11.81 -8.73
N LEU A 179 11.93 12.12 -9.31
CA LEU A 179 10.71 11.30 -9.17
C LEU A 179 10.87 9.86 -9.70
N GLU A 180 11.66 9.67 -10.76
CA GLU A 180 11.90 8.36 -11.34
C GLU A 180 12.70 7.45 -10.38
N GLU A 181 13.76 8.00 -9.78
CA GLU A 181 14.56 7.28 -8.77
C GLU A 181 13.71 6.95 -7.53
N ALA A 182 12.86 7.88 -7.10
CA ALA A 182 11.92 7.64 -6.00
C ALA A 182 10.93 6.51 -6.33
N GLY A 183 10.36 6.49 -7.55
CA GLY A 183 9.47 5.43 -7.99
C GLY A 183 10.12 4.05 -7.96
N ILE A 184 11.36 3.93 -8.46
CA ILE A 184 12.12 2.67 -8.40
C ILE A 184 12.35 2.22 -6.95
N LYS A 185 12.68 3.15 -6.04
CA LYS A 185 12.86 2.83 -4.63
C LYS A 185 11.56 2.36 -3.96
N VAL A 186 10.41 2.96 -4.29
CA VAL A 186 9.09 2.50 -3.81
C VAL A 186 8.79 1.08 -4.31
N LEU A 187 9.06 0.79 -5.58
CA LEU A 187 8.89 -0.54 -6.18
C LEU A 187 9.75 -1.61 -5.48
N GLY A 188 10.95 -1.24 -5.00
CA GLY A 188 11.81 -2.12 -4.22
C GLY A 188 11.38 -2.31 -2.76
N LEU A 189 10.82 -1.27 -2.14
CA LEU A 189 10.37 -1.27 -0.74
C LEU A 189 9.14 -2.17 -0.54
N LEU A 190 8.11 -1.99 -1.38
CA LEU A 190 6.81 -2.65 -1.25
C LEU A 190 6.87 -4.18 -1.05
N PRO A 191 7.55 -4.95 -1.91
CA PRO A 191 7.50 -6.41 -1.80
C PRO A 191 8.31 -6.92 -0.60
N VAL A 192 9.32 -6.18 -0.13
CA VAL A 192 10.08 -6.50 1.10
C VAL A 192 9.21 -6.27 2.34
N VAL A 193 8.51 -5.13 2.40
CA VAL A 193 7.56 -4.83 3.48
C VAL A 193 6.42 -5.83 3.49
N GLN A 194 5.85 -6.16 2.33
CA GLN A 194 4.77 -7.13 2.22
C GLN A 194 5.21 -8.52 2.69
N SER A 195 6.35 -9.02 2.22
CA SER A 195 6.85 -10.34 2.60
C SER A 195 7.20 -10.43 4.09
N SER A 196 7.93 -9.43 4.60
CA SER A 196 8.39 -9.42 6.00
C SER A 196 7.25 -9.14 6.98
N GLY A 197 6.35 -8.22 6.62
CA GLY A 197 5.17 -7.86 7.40
C GLY A 197 4.19 -9.03 7.54
N LYS A 198 3.84 -9.69 6.42
CA LYS A 198 2.97 -10.87 6.47
C LYS A 198 3.56 -11.99 7.31
N PHE A 199 4.84 -12.31 7.10
CA PHE A 199 5.52 -13.31 7.91
C PHE A 199 5.47 -12.99 9.41
N LEU A 200 5.68 -11.72 9.77
CA LEU A 200 5.68 -11.29 11.17
C LEU A 200 4.28 -11.38 11.78
N VAL A 201 3.25 -10.91 11.06
CA VAL A 201 1.85 -11.02 11.46
C VAL A 201 1.47 -12.48 11.69
N ASP A 202 1.78 -13.37 10.75
CA ASP A 202 1.50 -14.79 10.87
C ASP A 202 2.17 -15.38 12.11
N LYS A 203 3.45 -15.07 12.35
CA LYS A 203 4.17 -15.55 13.54
C LYS A 203 3.55 -15.06 14.83
N ILE A 204 3.17 -13.78 14.92
CA ILE A 204 2.50 -13.21 16.09
C ILE A 204 1.15 -13.89 16.31
N GLU A 205 0.38 -14.10 15.24
CA GLU A 205 -0.89 -14.80 15.29
C GLU A 205 -0.73 -16.22 15.84
N TYR A 206 0.22 -17.01 15.34
CA TYR A 206 0.51 -18.35 15.88
C TYR A 206 1.01 -18.31 17.34
N GLY A 207 1.72 -17.26 17.74
CA GLY A 207 2.23 -17.13 19.11
C GLY A 207 1.16 -16.75 20.14
N LEU A 208 0.16 -15.97 19.74
CA LEU A 208 -0.90 -15.46 20.61
C LEU A 208 -2.16 -16.35 20.60
N LEU A 209 -2.50 -16.97 19.47
CA LEU A 209 -3.65 -17.88 19.34
C LEU A 209 -3.36 -19.26 19.97
N THR A 210 -3.27 -19.27 21.29
CA THR A 210 -3.32 -20.49 22.10
C THR A 210 -4.78 -20.85 22.41
N PRO A 211 -5.12 -22.08 22.84
CA PRO A 211 -6.51 -22.44 23.19
C PRO A 211 -7.14 -21.60 24.31
N ASN A 212 -6.34 -20.75 24.97
CA ASN A 212 -6.79 -19.79 25.99
C ASN A 212 -6.73 -18.33 25.49
N SER A 213 -6.65 -18.09 24.18
CA SER A 213 -6.62 -16.74 23.63
C SER A 213 -7.87 -15.97 24.04
N THR A 214 -7.68 -14.70 24.38
CA THR A 214 -8.80 -13.83 24.75
C THR A 214 -9.33 -13.14 23.51
N THR A 215 -10.58 -12.67 23.56
CA THR A 215 -11.15 -11.81 22.51
C THR A 215 -10.32 -10.53 22.30
N ILE A 216 -9.56 -10.10 23.31
CA ILE A 216 -8.64 -8.96 23.22
C ILE A 216 -7.45 -9.31 22.32
N ASP A 217 -6.93 -10.53 22.37
CA ASP A 217 -5.82 -10.97 21.52
C ASP A 217 -6.23 -11.01 20.04
N ASP A 218 -7.43 -11.50 19.76
CA ASP A 218 -8.01 -11.48 18.41
C ASP A 218 -8.15 -10.05 17.87
N LEU A 219 -8.59 -9.10 18.71
CA LEU A 219 -8.71 -7.69 18.33
C LEU A 219 -7.34 -7.05 18.08
N LYS A 220 -6.31 -7.39 18.87
CA LYS A 220 -4.93 -6.93 18.65
C LYS A 220 -4.37 -7.44 17.32
N ILE A 221 -4.56 -8.72 17.02
CA ILE A 221 -4.11 -9.33 15.76
C ILE A 221 -4.85 -8.70 14.57
N SER A 222 -6.17 -8.52 14.69
CA SER A 222 -6.99 -7.86 13.66
C SER A 222 -6.53 -6.42 13.40
N LYS A 223 -6.25 -5.66 14.46
CA LYS A 223 -5.69 -4.31 14.35
C LYS A 223 -4.32 -4.32 13.67
N LEU A 224 -3.42 -5.24 14.04
CA LEU A 224 -2.11 -5.36 13.41
C LEU A 224 -2.20 -5.69 11.92
N LYS A 225 -3.10 -6.60 11.52
CA LYS A 225 -3.40 -6.90 10.11
C LYS A 225 -3.88 -5.65 9.37
N SER A 226 -4.84 -4.94 9.96
CA SER A 226 -5.35 -3.69 9.41
C SER A 226 -4.25 -2.61 9.25
N ASP A 227 -3.30 -2.53 10.17
CA ASP A 227 -2.19 -1.56 10.10
C ASP A 227 -1.22 -1.92 8.98
N LEU A 228 -0.90 -3.20 8.80
CA LEU A 228 -0.09 -3.67 7.68
C LEU A 228 -0.77 -3.38 6.34
N ASP A 229 -2.05 -3.71 6.20
CA ASP A 229 -2.81 -3.49 4.98
C ASP A 229 -2.93 -1.98 4.66
N LEU A 230 -3.14 -1.14 5.67
CA LEU A 230 -3.13 0.31 5.53
C LEU A 230 -1.76 0.80 5.03
N ALA A 231 -0.67 0.39 5.67
CA ALA A 231 0.68 0.78 5.26
C ALA A 231 0.98 0.37 3.81
N LEU A 232 0.66 -0.87 3.43
CA LEU A 232 0.83 -1.35 2.05
C LEU A 232 -0.05 -0.58 1.05
N GLY A 233 -1.29 -0.26 1.42
CA GLY A 233 -2.20 0.54 0.61
C GLY A 233 -1.64 1.95 0.35
N MET A 234 -1.16 2.63 1.39
CA MET A 234 -0.59 3.98 1.30
C MET A 234 0.69 4.01 0.45
N TRP A 235 1.57 3.02 0.58
CA TRP A 235 2.75 2.92 -0.30
C TRP A 235 2.40 2.58 -1.75
N GLY A 236 1.37 1.75 -1.96
CA GLY A 236 0.81 1.50 -3.29
C GLY A 236 0.24 2.77 -3.92
N GLU A 237 -0.45 3.60 -3.14
CA GLU A 237 -0.91 4.91 -3.57
C GLU A 237 0.25 5.85 -3.92
N CYS A 238 1.32 5.88 -3.10
CA CYS A 238 2.51 6.68 -3.39
C CYS A 238 3.11 6.35 -4.76
N ASP A 239 3.25 5.07 -5.10
CA ASP A 239 3.70 4.64 -6.42
C ASP A 239 2.78 5.14 -7.54
N MET A 240 1.47 5.05 -7.37
CA MET A 240 0.48 5.57 -8.33
C MET A 240 0.61 7.09 -8.51
N VAL A 241 0.73 7.86 -7.43
CA VAL A 241 0.86 9.32 -7.46
C VAL A 241 2.20 9.73 -8.09
N ILE A 242 3.30 9.02 -7.80
CA ILE A 242 4.59 9.24 -8.46
C ILE A 242 4.47 9.00 -9.97
N GLY A 243 3.85 7.89 -10.39
CA GLY A 243 3.63 7.60 -11.81
C GLY A 243 2.75 8.65 -12.50
N GLN A 244 1.72 9.16 -11.83
CA GLN A 244 0.92 10.29 -12.34
C GLN A 244 1.76 11.56 -12.49
N GLY A 245 2.64 11.85 -11.53
CA GLY A 245 3.59 12.96 -11.60
C GLY A 245 4.56 12.84 -12.77
N LEU A 246 5.14 11.65 -12.99
CA LEU A 246 6.04 11.37 -14.11
C LEU A 246 5.35 11.51 -15.48
N ARG A 247 4.05 11.17 -15.56
CA ARG A 247 3.24 11.32 -16.78
C ARG A 247 2.71 12.74 -16.98
N GLY A 248 3.02 13.68 -16.09
CA GLY A 248 2.51 15.06 -16.15
C GLY A 248 1.02 15.20 -15.85
N GLN A 249 0.38 14.16 -15.29
CA GLN A 249 -1.06 14.13 -15.00
C GLN A 249 -1.43 15.02 -13.79
N LEU A 250 -0.46 15.34 -12.94
CA LEU A 250 -0.62 16.23 -11.79
C LEU A 250 -0.38 17.72 -12.13
N GLY A 251 -0.16 18.06 -13.40
CA GLY A 251 0.07 19.42 -13.85
C GLY A 251 1.52 19.89 -13.63
N VAL A 252 1.70 21.07 -13.07
CA VAL A 252 3.03 21.70 -12.87
C VAL A 252 3.87 20.87 -11.89
N THR A 253 5.14 20.65 -12.21
CA THR A 253 6.07 19.77 -11.47
C THR A 253 6.10 20.06 -9.96
N THR A 254 6.06 21.32 -9.55
CA THR A 254 6.08 21.69 -8.13
C THR A 254 4.82 21.22 -7.39
N VAL A 255 3.64 21.31 -8.01
CA VAL A 255 2.38 20.86 -7.40
C VAL A 255 2.37 19.34 -7.27
N ALA A 256 2.81 18.65 -8.33
CA ALA A 256 3.00 17.21 -8.32
C ALA A 256 3.92 16.77 -7.18
N GLN A 257 5.07 17.44 -7.02
CA GLN A 257 6.04 17.13 -5.97
C GLN A 257 5.47 17.32 -4.56
N LEU A 258 4.73 18.40 -4.30
CA LEU A 258 4.08 18.63 -3.01
C LEU A 258 3.04 17.54 -2.68
N GLN A 259 2.23 17.14 -3.67
CA GLN A 259 1.25 16.08 -3.50
C GLN A 259 1.92 14.73 -3.21
N ILE A 260 2.98 14.38 -3.95
CA ILE A 260 3.77 13.16 -3.73
C ILE A 260 4.37 13.16 -2.30
N LEU A 261 4.94 14.29 -1.86
CA LEU A 261 5.51 14.41 -0.51
C LEU A 261 4.45 14.25 0.59
N SER A 262 3.23 14.76 0.36
CA SER A 262 2.12 14.55 1.28
C SER A 262 1.76 13.06 1.40
N SER A 263 1.56 12.37 0.27
CA SER A 263 1.26 10.92 0.29
C SER A 263 2.37 10.10 0.96
N ILE A 264 3.65 10.42 0.68
CA ILE A 264 4.78 9.73 1.32
C ILE A 264 4.78 9.95 2.83
N LYS A 265 4.48 11.17 3.30
CA LYS A 265 4.40 11.46 4.73
C LYS A 265 3.33 10.60 5.40
N ASP A 266 2.14 10.51 4.80
CA ASP A 266 1.05 9.71 5.35
C ASP A 266 1.38 8.20 5.32
N ALA A 267 2.07 7.73 4.27
CA ALA A 267 2.56 6.36 4.17
C ALA A 267 3.63 6.02 5.22
N ILE A 268 4.54 6.95 5.53
CA ILE A 268 5.53 6.79 6.61
C ILE A 268 4.82 6.67 7.97
N VAL A 269 3.84 7.53 8.25
CA VAL A 269 3.08 7.47 9.52
C VAL A 269 2.36 6.12 9.66
N ALA A 270 1.65 5.67 8.62
CA ALA A 270 0.97 4.38 8.65
C ALA A 270 1.97 3.21 8.85
N TYR A 271 3.16 3.32 8.24
CA TYR A 271 4.20 2.32 8.40
C TYR A 271 4.79 2.30 9.82
N ASP A 272 5.04 3.47 10.41
CA ASP A 272 5.54 3.60 11.78
C ASP A 272 4.53 3.05 12.81
N ASP A 273 3.24 3.35 12.63
CA ASP A 273 2.16 2.81 13.45
C ASP A 273 2.14 1.27 13.43
N PHE A 274 2.27 0.67 12.24
CA PHE A 274 2.42 -0.78 12.08
C PHE A 274 3.65 -1.30 12.82
N LEU A 275 4.83 -0.68 12.65
CA LEU A 275 6.07 -1.14 13.29
C LEU A 275 6.02 -1.08 14.81
N VAL A 276 5.44 -0.02 15.37
CA VAL A 276 5.26 0.12 16.83
C VAL A 276 4.39 -1.03 17.35
N ASN A 277 3.25 -1.27 16.73
CA ASN A 277 2.34 -2.35 17.15
C ASN A 277 2.97 -3.74 16.96
N ALA A 278 3.67 -3.96 15.85
CA ALA A 278 4.37 -5.21 15.57
C ALA A 278 5.45 -5.50 16.62
N ARG A 279 6.24 -4.51 17.02
CA ARG A 279 7.28 -4.66 18.07
C ARG A 279 6.67 -4.96 19.43
N LEU A 280 5.57 -4.30 19.80
CA LEU A 280 4.88 -4.54 21.07
C LEU A 280 4.34 -5.97 21.15
N LEU A 281 3.60 -6.40 20.12
CA LEU A 281 2.99 -7.72 20.08
C LEU A 281 4.03 -8.84 19.92
N SER A 282 5.14 -8.59 19.22
CA SER A 282 6.25 -9.56 19.13
C SER A 282 6.86 -9.89 20.49
N LYS A 283 7.00 -8.89 21.37
CA LYS A 283 7.49 -9.06 22.75
C LYS A 283 6.47 -9.81 23.61
N GLU A 284 5.19 -9.47 23.48
CA GLU A 284 4.10 -10.14 24.19
C GLU A 284 4.02 -11.64 23.82
N ALA A 285 4.14 -11.94 22.52
CA ALA A 285 4.16 -13.31 21.99
C ALA A 285 5.48 -14.07 22.26
N LYS A 286 6.50 -13.42 22.84
CA LYS A 286 7.83 -13.99 23.15
C LYS A 286 8.54 -14.59 21.93
N ILE A 287 8.36 -13.98 20.75
CA ILE A 287 8.96 -14.44 19.50
C ILE A 287 10.31 -13.72 19.24
N VAL A 288 10.52 -12.58 19.92
CA VAL A 288 11.70 -11.70 19.81
C VAL A 288 12.29 -11.44 21.18
#